data_AF-A0A2E7WGW3-F1
#
_entry.id   AF-A0A2E7WGW3-F1
#
_cell.length_a   1.000
_cell.length_b   1.000
_cell.length_c   1.000
_cell.angle_alpha   90.00
_cell.angle_beta   90.00
_cell.angle_gamma   90.00
#
_symmetry.space_group_name_H-M   'P 1'
#
loop_
_entity.id
_entity.type
_entity.pdbx_description
1 polymer ?
#
loop_
_entity_poly.entity_id
_entity_poly.type
_entity_poly.pdbx_seq_one_letter_code
_entity_poly.pdbx_strand_id
1 'polypeptide(L)'
;SSLEQAYNTKEFLEEFFTLLGEYTISADLKDFKVVDSLMFQLEEEYLGKGMMDQVYFLKRMQEICPDAQILVEHIPREKFKPSFDAVMNYSEQAGIKWDKVDN
;
A
#
# COMPACT_ATOMS: atom_id res chain seq x y z
N SER A 1 21.94 12.20 -6.30
CA SER A 1 20.73 11.47 -5.88
C SER A 1 19.53 12.31 -6.25
N SER A 2 18.60 11.81 -7.06
CA SER A 2 17.34 12.51 -7.39
C SER A 2 16.29 12.25 -6.31
N LEU A 3 15.23 13.09 -6.23
CA LEU A 3 14.05 12.80 -5.41
C LEU A 3 13.50 11.39 -5.73
N GLU A 4 13.48 11.03 -7.01
CA GLU A 4 13.04 9.73 -7.51
C GLU A 4 13.82 8.54 -6.93
N GLN A 5 15.13 8.71 -6.68
CA GLN A 5 15.96 7.70 -6.00
C GLN A 5 15.75 7.67 -4.49
N ALA A 6 15.36 8.78 -3.86
CA ALA A 6 15.11 8.85 -2.42
C ALA A 6 13.80 8.16 -2.00
N TYR A 7 12.89 7.89 -2.95
CA TYR A 7 11.56 7.35 -2.69
C TYR A 7 11.24 6.12 -3.54
N ASN A 8 12.23 5.25 -3.80
CA ASN A 8 11.94 3.90 -4.27
C ASN A 8 11.20 3.14 -3.16
N THR A 9 9.86 3.20 -3.17
CA THR A 9 9.03 2.59 -2.12
C THR A 9 9.22 1.08 -2.05
N LYS A 10 9.67 0.43 -3.12
CA LYS A 10 9.96 -1.00 -3.10
C LYS A 10 11.12 -1.37 -2.17
N GLU A 11 12.24 -0.65 -2.22
CA GLU A 11 13.40 -0.91 -1.34
C GLU A 11 13.05 -0.63 0.12
N PHE A 12 12.33 0.47 0.36
CA PHE A 12 11.79 0.79 1.69
C PHE A 12 10.86 -0.31 2.21
N LEU A 13 9.91 -0.78 1.38
CA LEU A 13 9.00 -1.86 1.75
C LEU A 13 9.76 -3.16 2.05
N GLU A 14 10.79 -3.47 1.26
CA GLU A 14 11.59 -4.68 1.49
C GLU A 14 12.32 -4.63 2.83
N GLU A 15 12.94 -3.49 3.17
CA GLU A 15 13.58 -3.32 4.47
C GLU A 15 12.53 -3.38 5.61
N PHE A 16 11.41 -2.68 5.44
CA PHE A 16 10.31 -2.67 6.40
C PHE A 16 9.80 -4.08 6.71
N PHE A 17 9.51 -4.88 5.68
CA PHE A 17 9.04 -6.25 5.82
C PHE A 17 10.12 -7.22 6.32
N THR A 18 11.39 -6.99 5.97
CA THR A 18 12.52 -7.77 6.51
C THR A 18 12.66 -7.58 8.02
N LEU A 19 12.51 -6.35 8.50
CA LEU A 19 12.71 -6.01 9.91
C LEU A 19 11.48 -6.33 10.77
N LEU A 20 10.27 -6.08 10.26
CA LEU A 20 9.05 -6.11 11.05
C LEU A 20 8.10 -7.26 10.69
N GLY A 21 8.40 -8.03 9.64
CA GLY A 21 7.50 -9.06 9.10
C GLY A 21 7.02 -10.07 10.15
N GLU A 22 7.90 -10.54 11.04
CA GLU A 22 7.55 -11.48 12.12
C GLU A 22 6.46 -10.95 13.07
N TYR A 23 6.34 -9.62 13.18
CA TYR A 23 5.38 -8.95 14.06
C TYR A 23 4.15 -8.40 13.32
N THR A 24 4.10 -8.52 11.99
CA THR A 24 3.02 -8.01 11.15
C THR A 24 1.83 -8.97 11.18
N ILE A 25 0.67 -8.48 11.65
CA ILE A 25 -0.58 -9.26 11.75
C ILE A 25 -1.71 -8.72 10.86
N SER A 26 -1.61 -7.47 10.44
CA SER A 26 -2.59 -6.75 9.62
C SER A 26 -1.96 -5.49 9.07
N ALA A 27 -2.61 -4.83 8.12
CA ALA A 27 -2.15 -3.54 7.65
C ALA A 27 -3.26 -2.63 7.11
N ASP A 28 -3.05 -1.33 7.23
CA ASP A 28 -3.83 -0.33 6.51
C ASP A 28 -3.16 -0.07 5.17
N LEU A 29 -3.90 -0.28 4.09
CA LEU A 29 -3.45 0.03 2.74
C LEU A 29 -3.73 1.50 2.46
N LYS A 30 -2.65 2.28 2.42
CA LYS A 30 -2.65 3.73 2.17
C LYS A 30 -1.77 4.05 0.96
N ASP A 31 -1.93 5.27 0.46
CA ASP A 31 -1.03 5.84 -0.54
C ASP A 31 -0.66 7.26 -0.15
N PHE A 32 0.45 7.74 -0.68
CA PHE A 32 0.96 9.07 -0.35
C PHE A 32 1.77 9.64 -1.50
N LYS A 33 2.00 10.95 -1.45
CA LYS A 33 2.93 11.65 -2.32
C LYS A 33 3.89 12.49 -1.48
N VAL A 34 5.06 12.76 -2.05
CA VAL A 34 6.01 13.73 -1.49
C VAL A 34 5.65 15.09 -2.07
N VAL A 35 5.52 16.08 -1.20
CA VAL A 35 5.28 17.46 -1.60
C VAL A 35 6.63 18.16 -1.72
N ASP A 36 6.87 18.75 -2.89
CA ASP A 36 8.02 19.62 -3.11
C ASP A 36 7.77 20.96 -2.40
N SER A 37 8.27 21.06 -1.17
CA SER A 37 8.14 22.24 -0.31
C SER A 37 9.45 22.51 0.41
N LEU A 38 9.55 23.64 1.11
CA LEU A 38 10.75 23.99 1.89
C LEU A 38 11.08 22.94 2.96
N MET A 39 10.08 22.18 3.43
CA MET A 39 10.26 21.07 4.36
C MET A 39 9.84 19.75 3.72
N PHE A 40 10.44 18.66 4.18
CA PHE A 40 9.97 17.32 3.80
C PHE A 40 8.56 17.11 4.33
N GLN A 41 7.61 16.82 3.43
CA GLN A 41 6.22 16.58 3.75
C GLN A 41 5.70 15.40 2.94
N LEU A 42 5.03 14.49 3.64
CA LEU A 42 4.21 13.44 3.04
C LEU A 42 2.76 13.87 3.15
N GLU A 43 2.05 13.84 2.03
CA GLU A 43 0.61 14.01 2.00
C GLU A 43 -0.03 12.68 1.61
N GLU A 44 -1.10 12.33 2.32
CA GLU A 44 -1.97 11.23 1.93
C GLU A 44 -2.50 11.48 0.52
N GLU A 45 -2.57 10.41 -0.26
CA GLU A 45 -3.04 10.44 -1.63
C GLU A 45 -3.98 9.26 -1.85
N TYR A 46 -4.86 9.36 -2.84
CA TYR A 46 -5.76 8.26 -3.15
C TYR A 46 -4.98 7.04 -3.63
N LEU A 47 -5.41 5.84 -3.21
CA LEU A 47 -4.83 4.58 -3.70
C LEU A 47 -4.77 4.53 -5.22
N GLY A 48 -3.55 4.37 -5.73
CA GLY A 48 -3.22 4.34 -7.15
C GLY A 48 -2.97 5.70 -7.79
N LYS A 49 -2.83 6.74 -6.96
CA LYS A 49 -2.41 8.09 -7.36
C LYS A 49 -1.13 8.55 -6.66
N GLY A 50 -0.67 7.85 -5.63
CA GLY A 50 0.57 8.14 -4.95
C GLY A 50 1.75 7.33 -5.48
N MET A 51 2.77 7.19 -4.63
CA MET A 51 4.07 6.60 -4.99
C MET A 51 4.32 5.21 -4.39
N MET A 52 3.38 4.67 -3.61
CA MET A 52 3.56 3.35 -3.00
C MET A 52 3.47 2.22 -4.03
N ASP A 53 4.41 1.28 -4.01
CA ASP A 53 4.35 0.05 -4.81
C ASP A 53 3.35 -0.93 -4.17
N GLN A 54 2.08 -0.73 -4.51
CA GLN A 54 0.95 -1.50 -3.98
C GLN A 54 1.04 -2.99 -4.32
N VAL A 55 1.57 -3.33 -5.51
CA VAL A 55 1.73 -4.73 -5.94
C VAL A 55 2.79 -5.41 -5.10
N TYR A 56 3.93 -4.75 -4.87
CA TYR A 56 4.97 -5.29 -4.00
C TYR A 56 4.50 -5.45 -2.56
N PHE A 57 3.84 -4.42 -2.03
CA PHE A 57 3.25 -4.45 -0.69
C PHE A 57 2.35 -5.67 -0.49
N LEU A 58 1.39 -5.88 -1.39
CA LEU A 58 0.44 -6.99 -1.30
C LEU A 58 1.12 -8.36 -1.38
N LYS A 59 2.15 -8.52 -2.23
CA LYS A 59 2.93 -9.77 -2.31
C LYS A 59 3.64 -10.07 -1.00
N ARG A 60 4.32 -9.08 -0.41
CA ARG A 60 5.05 -9.27 0.85
C ARG A 60 4.09 -9.54 2.00
N MET A 61 2.93 -8.88 2.06
CA MET A 61 1.89 -9.20 3.03
C MET A 61 1.42 -10.65 2.90
N GLN A 62 1.10 -11.10 1.69
CA GLN A 62 0.67 -12.48 1.43
C GLN A 62 1.73 -13.53 1.83
N GLU A 63 3.01 -13.22 1.64
CA GLU A 63 4.13 -14.09 2.01
C GLU A 63 4.35 -14.15 3.53
N ILE A 64 4.19 -13.03 4.22
CA ILE A 64 4.50 -12.87 5.65
C ILE A 64 3.32 -13.29 6.53
N CYS A 65 2.13 -12.82 6.21
CA CYS A 65 0.92 -13.07 6.98
C CYS A 65 -0.24 -13.33 5.99
N PRO A 66 -0.39 -14.57 5.50
CA PRO A 66 -1.36 -14.90 4.47
C PRO A 66 -2.81 -14.69 4.90
N ASP A 67 -3.07 -14.75 6.21
CA ASP A 67 -4.40 -14.56 6.81
C ASP A 67 -4.61 -13.09 7.28
N ALA A 68 -3.70 -12.18 6.91
CA ALA A 68 -3.78 -10.79 7.33
C ALA A 68 -5.05 -10.11 6.81
N GLN A 69 -5.69 -9.36 7.69
CA GLN A 69 -6.72 -8.41 7.29
C GLN A 69 -6.05 -7.13 6.79
N ILE A 70 -6.46 -6.68 5.61
CA ILE A 70 -5.99 -5.43 5.02
C ILE A 70 -7.16 -4.47 4.91
N LEU A 71 -7.02 -3.32 5.57
CA LEU A 71 -8.03 -2.26 5.54
C LEU A 71 -7.70 -1.27 4.44
N VAL A 72 -8.62 -1.10 3.49
CA VAL A 72 -8.50 -0.03 2.48
C VAL A 72 -8.84 1.30 3.14
N GLU A 73 -7.80 2.08 3.44
CA GLU A 73 -7.99 3.40 4.03
C GLU A 73 -8.40 4.42 2.96
N HIS A 74 -9.38 5.26 3.31
CA HIS A 74 -9.87 6.32 2.45
C HIS A 74 -10.34 7.51 3.28
N ILE A 75 -10.10 8.72 2.78
CA ILE A 75 -10.27 9.95 3.56
C ILE A 75 -11.37 10.86 2.99
N PRO A 76 -11.96 10.52 1.82
CA PRO A 76 -13.38 10.82 1.61
C PRO A 76 -14.20 9.69 0.95
N ARG A 77 -15.47 9.57 1.34
CA ARG A 77 -16.37 8.45 0.97
C ARG A 77 -16.60 8.33 -0.54
N GLU A 78 -16.69 9.45 -1.24
CA GLU A 78 -16.86 9.50 -2.70
C GLU A 78 -15.65 8.97 -3.49
N LYS A 79 -14.49 8.86 -2.84
CA LYS A 79 -13.27 8.29 -3.42
C LYS A 79 -13.07 6.83 -3.07
N PHE A 80 -13.88 6.27 -2.16
CA PHE A 80 -13.77 4.87 -1.77
C PHE A 80 -13.87 3.93 -2.97
N LYS A 81 -14.90 4.08 -3.82
CA LYS A 81 -15.11 3.16 -4.95
C LYS A 81 -13.92 3.16 -5.94
N PRO A 82 -13.43 4.32 -6.42
CA PRO A 82 -12.21 4.35 -7.24
C PRO A 82 -10.97 3.76 -6.57
N SER A 83 -10.74 4.05 -5.29
CA SER A 83 -9.60 3.51 -4.55
C SER A 83 -9.70 2.00 -4.37
N PHE A 84 -10.88 1.49 -4.02
CA PHE A 84 -11.15 0.06 -3.94
C PHE A 84 -10.91 -0.64 -5.28
N ASP A 85 -11.38 -0.06 -6.39
CA ASP A 85 -11.16 -0.62 -7.73
C ASP A 85 -9.66 -0.68 -8.09
N ALA A 86 -8.88 0.33 -7.68
CA ALA A 86 -7.43 0.31 -7.85
C ALA A 86 -6.79 -0.82 -7.02
N VAL A 87 -7.20 -1.01 -5.77
CA VAL A 87 -6.73 -2.11 -4.92
C VAL A 87 -7.05 -3.47 -5.55
N MET A 88 -8.25 -3.66 -6.10
CA MET A 88 -8.62 -4.90 -6.76
C MET A 88 -7.75 -5.17 -8.00
N ASN A 89 -7.41 -4.13 -8.79
CA ASN A 89 -6.49 -4.26 -9.91
C ASN A 89 -5.06 -4.63 -9.44
N TYR A 90 -4.55 -3.98 -8.39
CA TYR A 90 -3.24 -4.34 -7.81
C TYR A 90 -3.23 -5.76 -7.25
N SER A 91 -4.34 -6.18 -6.66
CA SER A 91 -4.53 -7.55 -6.14
C SER A 91 -4.48 -8.58 -7.26
N GLU A 92 -5.13 -8.32 -8.39
CA GLU A 92 -5.06 -9.19 -9.57
C GLU A 92 -3.62 -9.30 -10.10
N GLN A 93 -2.92 -8.16 -10.23
CA GLN A 93 -1.51 -8.13 -10.64
C GLN A 93 -0.57 -8.85 -9.66
N ALA A 94 -0.89 -8.79 -8.36
CA ALA A 94 -0.15 -9.46 -7.31
C ALA A 94 -0.50 -10.96 -7.18
N GLY A 95 -1.59 -11.42 -7.81
CA GLY A 95 -2.07 -12.80 -7.70
C GLY A 95 -2.82 -13.09 -6.40
N ILE A 96 -3.34 -12.06 -5.72
CA ILE A 96 -4.04 -12.17 -4.44
C ILE A 96 -5.47 -12.65 -4.66
N LYS A 97 -5.91 -13.58 -3.82
CA LYS A 97 -7.30 -14.04 -3.74
C LYS A 97 -7.87 -13.63 -2.40
N TRP A 98 -8.80 -12.70 -2.42
CA TRP A 98 -9.49 -12.24 -1.21
C TRP A 98 -10.60 -13.22 -0.83
N ASP A 99 -10.67 -13.52 0.47
CA ASP A 99 -11.79 -14.26 1.03
C ASP A 99 -13.08 -13.46 0.90
N LYS A 100 -14.16 -14.16 0.57
CA LYS A 100 -15.50 -13.58 0.57
C LYS A 100 -16.05 -13.72 1.98
N VAL A 101 -16.43 -12.59 2.56
CA VAL A 101 -17.29 -12.60 3.74
C VAL A 101 -18.72 -12.66 3.22
N ASP A 102 -19.35 -13.83 3.36
CA ASP A 102 -20.78 -13.97 3.10
C ASP A 102 -21.53 -13.07 4.11
N ASN A 103 -22.34 -12.15 3.59
CA ASN A 103 -23.20 -11.27 4.39
C ASN A 103 -24.54 -11.94 4.72
#